data_AF-A0A352WVM0-F1
#
_entry.id   AF-A0A352WVM0-F1
#
_cell.length_a   1.000
_cell.length_b   1.000
_cell.length_c   1.000
_cell.angle_alpha   90.00
_cell.angle_beta   90.00
_cell.angle_gamma   90.00
#
_symmetry.space_group_name_H-M   'P 1'
#
loop_
_entity.id
_entity.type
_entity.pdbx_description
1 polymer ?
#
loop_
_entity_poly.entity_id
_entity_poly.type
_entity_poly.pdbx_seq_one_letter_code
_entity_poly.pdbx_strand_id
1 'polypeptide(L)' 'MSENSLLNKLEENLVLFRKMYDSIRLVDPVNKKILAYHACEMHETNDVCYQYWKKGKICDNCISIRAYKSNECF' A
#
# COMPACT_ATOMS: atom_id res chain seq x y z
N MET A 1 6.00 18.88 11.78
CA MET A 1 6.81 18.13 10.78
C MET A 1 5.90 17.85 9.61
N SER A 2 6.20 18.35 8.41
CA SER A 2 5.28 18.22 7.28
C SER A 2 5.25 16.79 6.76
N GLU A 3 4.05 16.31 6.45
CA GLU A 3 3.70 14.97 5.94
C GLU A 3 4.63 14.48 4.80
N ASN A 4 5.12 15.42 4.00
CA ASN A 4 6.08 15.20 2.91
C ASN A 4 7.39 14.53 3.36
N SER A 5 7.86 14.75 4.60
CA SER A 5 9.16 14.19 5.05
C SER A 5 9.09 12.68 5.32
N LEU A 6 7.95 12.15 5.75
CA LEU A 6 7.80 10.71 6.02
C LEU A 6 7.65 9.92 4.73
N LEU A 7 6.86 10.44 3.79
CA LEU A 7 6.59 9.77 2.52
C LEU A 7 7.84 9.71 1.64
N ASN A 8 8.69 10.75 1.65
CA ASN A 8 9.97 10.72 0.93
C ASN A 8 10.90 9.61 1.46
N LYS A 9 10.97 9.44 2.79
CA LYS A 9 11.72 8.33 3.40
C LYS A 9 11.13 6.96 3.02
N LEU A 10 9.82 6.86 2.87
CA LEU A 10 9.18 5.64 2.39
C LEU A 10 9.59 5.35 0.94
N GLU A 11 9.60 6.36 0.06
CA GLU A 11 10.01 6.23 -1.35
C GLU A 11 11.44 5.72 -1.50
N GLU A 12 12.37 6.31 -0.76
CA GLU A 12 13.78 5.89 -0.72
C GLU A 12 13.91 4.40 -0.35
N ASN A 13 13.16 3.95 0.65
CA ASN A 13 13.14 2.54 1.05
C ASN A 13 12.47 1.64 0.00
N LEU A 14 11.40 2.12 -0.65
CA LEU A 14 10.71 1.38 -1.71
C LEU A 14 11.61 1.11 -2.92
N VAL A 15 12.55 2.01 -3.24
CA VAL A 15 13.53 1.79 -4.32
C VAL A 15 14.37 0.53 -4.07
N LEU A 16 14.75 0.26 -2.82
CA LEU A 16 15.47 -0.97 -2.47
C LEU A 16 14.60 -2.21 -2.71
N PHE A 17 13.35 -2.18 -2.22
CA PHE A 17 12.44 -3.31 -2.34
C PHE A 17 12.06 -3.62 -3.80
N ARG A 18 12.03 -2.62 -4.69
CA ARG A 18 11.78 -2.81 -6.14
C ARG A 18 12.80 -3.73 -6.81
N LYS A 19 13.98 -3.94 -6.21
CA LYS A 19 14.98 -4.90 -6.70
C LYS A 19 14.71 -6.34 -6.26
N MET A 20 13.88 -6.54 -5.23
CA MET A 20 13.61 -7.85 -4.62
C MET A 20 12.22 -8.39 -4.96
N TYR A 21 11.25 -7.51 -5.25
CA TYR A 21 9.87 -7.88 -5.49
C TYR A 21 9.41 -7.42 -6.87
N ASP A 22 8.63 -8.26 -7.55
CA ASP A 22 8.05 -7.95 -8.87
C ASP A 22 7.04 -6.79 -8.82
N SER A 23 6.34 -6.63 -7.69
CA SER A 23 5.35 -5.58 -7.52
C SER A 23 5.24 -5.17 -6.06
N ILE A 24 5.19 -3.85 -5.83
CA ILE A 24 4.95 -3.24 -4.52
C ILE A 24 3.86 -2.20 -4.68
N ARG A 25 2.90 -2.17 -3.76
CA ARG A 25 1.76 -1.24 -3.76
C ARG A 25 1.46 -0.77 -2.35
N LEU A 26 1.05 0.48 -2.24
CA LEU A 26 0.48 1.02 -1.00
C LEU A 26 -1.03 0.75 -1.01
N VAL A 27 -1.54 0.26 0.12
CA VAL A 27 -2.94 -0.15 0.26
C VAL A 27 -3.53 0.59 1.43
N ASP A 28 -4.66 1.25 1.21
CA ASP A 28 -5.53 1.69 2.29
C ASP A 28 -6.38 0.49 2.76
N PRO A 29 -6.19 -0.01 4.00
CA PRO A 29 -6.94 -1.17 4.50
C PRO A 29 -8.42 -0.86 4.79
N VAL A 30 -8.77 0.40 5.02
CA VAL A 30 -10.14 0.85 5.32
C VAL A 30 -10.95 0.93 4.04
N ASN A 31 -10.43 1.62 3.02
CA ASN A 31 -11.11 1.79 1.73
C ASN A 31 -10.77 0.71 0.70
N LYS A 32 -9.80 -0.16 0.99
CA LYS A 32 -9.29 -1.24 0.12
C LYS A 32 -8.73 -0.71 -1.21
N LYS A 33 -8.43 0.58 -1.28
CA LYS A 33 -7.91 1.23 -2.48
C LYS A 33 -6.39 1.12 -2.55
N ILE A 34 -5.88 1.13 -3.77
CA ILE A 34 -4.45 1.31 -4.01
C ILE A 34 -4.14 2.81 -4.04
N LEU A 35 -3.08 3.19 -3.33
CA LEU A 35 -2.53 4.53 -3.37
C LEU A 35 -1.34 4.50 -4.32
N ALA A 36 -1.37 5.36 -5.33
CA ALA A 36 -0.20 5.65 -6.14
C ALA A 36 0.61 6.71 -5.41
N TYR A 37 1.90 6.45 -5.23
CA TYR A 37 2.83 7.41 -4.68
C TYR A 37 4.00 7.56 -5.65
N HIS A 38 4.16 8.76 -6.20
CA HIS A 38 5.21 9.09 -7.14
C HIS A 38 5.61 10.55 -6.97
N ALA A 39 6.91 10.82 -6.89
CA ALA A 39 7.45 12.18 -6.86
C ALA A 39 6.83 13.08 -5.77
N CYS A 40 6.74 12.56 -4.55
CA CYS A 40 6.16 13.25 -3.40
C CYS A 40 4.63 13.44 -3.40
N GLU A 41 3.91 12.99 -4.42
CA GLU A 41 2.46 13.13 -4.49
C GLU A 41 1.76 11.80 -4.28
N MET A 42 0.75 11.82 -3.40
CA MET A 42 -0.16 10.71 -3.19
C MET A 42 -1.41 10.92 -4.04
N HIS A 43 -1.69 9.96 -4.91
CA HIS A 43 -2.89 9.94 -5.72
C HIS A 43 -3.70 8.69 -5.37
N GLU A 44 -4.96 8.88 -5.00
CA GLU A 44 -5.89 7.75 -4.92
C GLU A 44 -6.10 7.19 -6.32
N THR A 45 -5.85 5.89 -6.48
CA THR A 45 -6.26 5.21 -7.70
C THR A 45 -7.71 4.73 -7.55
N ASN A 46 -8.37 4.48 -8.68
CA ASN A 46 -9.65 3.79 -8.70
C ASN A 46 -9.51 2.27 -8.50
N ASP A 47 -8.27 1.77 -8.35
CA ASP A 47 -8.00 0.35 -8.24
C ASP A 47 -8.22 -0.16 -6.81
N VAL A 48 -8.81 -1.34 -6.72
CA VAL A 48 -9.08 -2.03 -5.45
C VAL A 48 -8.06 -3.15 -5.26
N CYS A 49 -7.54 -3.32 -4.05
CA CYS A 49 -6.38 -4.16 -3.79
C CYS A 49 -6.50 -5.63 -4.24
N TYR A 50 -7.71 -6.19 -4.22
CA TYR A 50 -7.98 -7.57 -4.63
C TYR A 50 -8.18 -7.75 -6.15
N GLN A 51 -8.32 -6.67 -6.92
CA GLN A 51 -8.41 -6.73 -8.38
C GLN A 51 -7.11 -7.23 -9.00
N TYR A 52 -5.95 -6.87 -8.44
CA TYR A 52 -4.66 -7.38 -8.88
C TYR A 52 -4.61 -8.91 -8.90
N TRP A 53 -5.20 -9.54 -7.88
CA TRP A 53 -5.28 -11.00 -7.76
C TRP A 53 -6.49 -11.61 -8.48
N LYS A 54 -7.29 -10.78 -9.17
CA LYS A 54 -8.53 -11.17 -9.87
C LYS A 54 -9.51 -11.97 -8.99
N LYS A 55 -9.51 -11.71 -7.68
CA LYS A 55 -10.30 -12.50 -6.72
C LYS A 55 -11.78 -12.10 -6.65
N GLY A 56 -12.21 -11.00 -7.31
CA GLY A 56 -13.60 -10.51 -7.31
C GLY A 56 -14.15 -10.06 -5.94
N LYS A 57 -13.52 -10.51 -4.85
CA LYS A 57 -13.79 -10.20 -3.46
C LYS A 57 -12.49 -9.99 -2.69
N ILE A 58 -12.61 -9.39 -1.52
CA ILE A 58 -11.51 -9.26 -0.56
C ILE A 58 -10.98 -10.62 -0.09
N CYS A 59 -9.70 -10.68 0.27
CA CYS A 59 -9.09 -11.85 0.87
C CYS A 59 -9.75 -12.21 2.22
N ASP A 60 -10.08 -13.49 2.42
CA ASP A 60 -10.69 -13.98 3.67
C ASP A 60 -9.78 -13.75 4.90
N ASN A 61 -8.45 -13.79 4.71
CA ASN A 61 -7.44 -13.49 5.73
C ASN A 61 -6.58 -12.26 5.34
N CYS A 62 -7.24 -11.12 5.10
CA CYS A 62 -6.57 -9.90 4.62
C CYS A 62 -5.54 -9.37 5.64
N ILE A 63 -4.26 -9.45 5.29
CA ILE A 63 -3.16 -8.99 6.17
C ILE A 63 -3.24 -7.49 6.45
N SER A 64 -3.60 -6.68 5.46
CA SER A 64 -3.70 -5.22 5.60
C SER A 64 -4.77 -4.83 6.62
N ILE A 65 -5.94 -5.49 6.60
CA ILE A 65 -7.00 -5.23 7.59
C ILE A 65 -6.60 -5.72 8.98
N ARG A 66 -5.97 -6.91 9.05
CA ARG A 66 -5.52 -7.46 10.33
C ARG A 66 -4.51 -6.54 11.00
N ALA A 67 -3.47 -6.14 10.27
CA ALA A 67 -2.46 -5.21 10.74
C ALA A 67 -3.07 -3.89 11.22
N TYR A 68 -4.01 -3.33 10.45
CA TYR A 68 -4.72 -2.11 10.84
C TYR A 68 -5.55 -2.27 12.12
N LYS A 69 -6.26 -3.39 12.26
CA LYS A 69 -7.12 -3.63 13.43
C LYS A 69 -6.34 -3.96 14.70
N SER A 70 -5.23 -4.69 14.59
CA SER A 70 -4.39 -5.03 15.75
C SER A 70 -3.33 -3.99 16.06
N ASN A 71 -3.09 -3.04 15.15
CA ASN A 71 -1.97 -2.10 15.21
C ASN A 71 -0.62 -2.83 15.31
N GLU A 72 -0.47 -3.93 14.57
CA GLU A 72 0.73 -4.78 14.51
C GLU A 72 1.17 -5.02 13.06
N CYS A 73 2.47 -5.14 12.84
CA CYS A 73 3.03 -5.58 11.55
C CYS A 73 3.28 -7.10 11.57
N PHE A 74 3.04 -7.76 10.44
CA PHE A 74 3.16 -9.22 10.27
C PHE A 74 4.09 -9.57 9.13
#